data_AF-A0A849R063-F1
#
_entry.id   AF-A0A849R063-F1
#
_cell.length_a   1.000
_cell.length_b   1.000
_cell.length_c   1.000
_cell.angle_alpha   90.00
_cell.angle_beta   90.00
_cell.angle_gamma   90.00
#
_symmetry.space_group_name_H-M   'P 1'
#
loop_
_entity.id
_entity.type
_entity.pdbx_description
1 polymer ?
#
loop_
_entity_poly.entity_id
_entity_poly.type
_entity_poly.pdbx_seq_one_letter_code
_entity_poly.pdbx_strand_id
1 'polypeptide(L)'
;MPGEQEEDILATITLLDRLKGAKILYVPLLFTSEEECILKRQKHKDLKNLDDLHWDILARCGRYDIDTWKQEINKIVMAGSLLSYPYYRWKHGKKIFKVIMKFSGLEETFVNRKVGIECQPQYCVPGSNIELEEK
;
A
#
# COMPACT_ATOMS: atom_id res chain seq x y z
N MET A 1 11.34 -1.94 -9.57
CA MET A 1 12.60 -1.46 -10.21
C MET A 1 12.79 -2.13 -11.59
N PRO A 2 13.69 -1.66 -12.47
CA PRO A 2 14.08 -2.41 -13.66
C PRO A 2 14.70 -3.76 -13.29
N GLY A 3 14.24 -4.86 -13.90
CA GLY A 3 14.74 -6.21 -13.60
C GLY A 3 14.25 -6.82 -12.28
N GLU A 4 13.37 -6.13 -11.56
CA GLU A 4 12.75 -6.60 -10.31
C GLU A 4 11.94 -7.87 -10.54
N GLN A 5 12.12 -8.84 -9.64
CA GLN A 5 11.43 -10.13 -9.67
C GLN A 5 10.26 -10.15 -8.69
N GLU A 6 9.42 -11.20 -8.77
CA GLU A 6 8.26 -11.35 -7.89
C GLU A 6 8.66 -11.39 -6.41
N GLU A 7 9.78 -12.03 -6.10
CA GLU A 7 10.32 -12.19 -4.75
C GLU A 7 10.68 -10.83 -4.12
N ASP A 8 11.21 -9.90 -4.91
CA ASP A 8 11.57 -8.55 -4.46
C ASP A 8 10.32 -7.75 -4.06
N ILE A 9 9.23 -7.93 -4.82
CA ILE A 9 7.95 -7.26 -4.56
C ILE A 9 7.30 -7.85 -3.30
N LEU A 10 7.36 -9.18 -3.13
CA LEU A 10 6.86 -9.86 -1.94
C LEU A 10 7.66 -9.47 -0.68
N ALA A 11 8.98 -9.31 -0.81
CA ALA A 11 9.82 -8.80 0.27
C ALA A 11 9.41 -7.37 0.67
N THR A 12 9.09 -6.53 -0.32
CA THR A 12 8.58 -5.16 -0.08
C THR A 12 7.23 -5.17 0.63
N ILE A 13 6.29 -6.02 0.20
CA ILE A 13 4.98 -6.17 0.88
C ILE A 13 5.17 -6.63 2.33
N THR A 14 6.07 -7.60 2.56
CA THR A 14 6.39 -8.09 3.89
C THR A 14 7.00 -6.98 4.76
N LEU A 15 7.86 -6.15 4.18
CA LEU A 15 8.42 -4.98 4.87
C LEU A 15 7.33 -3.98 5.26
N LEU A 16 6.40 -3.65 4.37
CA LEU A 16 5.27 -2.77 4.67
C LEU A 16 4.42 -3.32 5.83
N ASP A 17 4.13 -4.61 5.82
CA ASP A 17 3.37 -5.26 6.89
C ASP A 17 4.11 -5.16 8.23
N ARG A 18 5.45 -5.31 8.24
CA ARG A 18 6.30 -5.13 9.44
C ARG A 18 6.35 -3.69 9.94
N LEU A 19 6.22 -2.71 9.05
CA LEU A 19 6.29 -1.29 9.38
C LEU A 19 4.93 -0.67 9.69
N LYS A 20 3.80 -1.37 9.53
CA LYS A 20 2.45 -0.85 9.85
C LYS A 20 2.35 -0.27 11.28
N GLY A 21 3.12 -0.76 12.25
CA GLY A 21 3.12 -0.21 13.61
C GLY A 21 3.81 1.16 13.77
N ALA A 22 4.58 1.60 12.78
CA ALA A 22 5.34 2.84 12.83
C ALA A 22 4.58 3.98 12.13
N LYS A 23 4.37 5.11 12.81
CA LYS A 23 3.69 6.29 12.26
C LYS A 23 4.53 6.99 11.18
N ILE A 24 4.49 6.46 9.97
CA ILE A 24 5.26 6.90 8.80
C ILE A 24 4.29 7.19 7.64
N LEU A 25 4.62 8.13 6.76
CA LEU A 25 3.88 8.36 5.52
C LEU A 25 4.49 7.49 4.40
N TYR A 26 3.71 6.61 3.79
CA TYR A 26 4.20 5.75 2.71
C TYR A 26 3.95 6.36 1.33
N VAL A 27 5.03 6.81 0.69
CA VAL A 27 4.97 7.33 -0.68
C VAL A 27 5.56 6.30 -1.65
N PRO A 28 4.74 5.44 -2.28
CA PRO A 28 5.26 4.50 -3.26
C PRO A 28 5.63 5.25 -4.55
N LEU A 29 6.90 5.18 -4.91
CA LEU A 29 7.42 5.81 -6.11
C LEU A 29 7.53 4.80 -7.24
N LEU A 30 7.10 5.21 -8.44
CA LEU A 30 7.32 4.45 -9.66
C LEU A 30 8.69 4.80 -10.22
N PHE A 31 9.37 3.81 -10.78
CA PHE A 31 10.65 4.02 -11.42
C PHE A 31 10.50 4.92 -12.65
N THR A 32 11.20 6.05 -12.64
CA THR A 32 11.41 6.91 -13.81
C THR A 32 12.87 6.82 -14.25
N SER A 33 13.06 6.72 -15.57
CA SER A 33 14.38 6.78 -16.17
C SER A 33 14.71 8.24 -16.48
N GLU A 34 15.75 8.77 -15.83
CA GLU A 34 16.25 10.14 -16.02
C GLU A 34 17.42 10.20 -17.01
N GLU A 35 17.55 11.28 -17.78
CA GLU A 35 18.48 11.38 -18.92
C GLU A 35 19.97 11.30 -18.52
N GLU A 36 20.33 11.83 -17.35
CA GLU A 36 21.70 11.87 -16.84
C GLU A 36 22.06 10.67 -15.94
N CYS A 37 21.18 9.66 -15.84
CA CYS A 37 21.39 8.50 -14.98
C CYS A 37 21.94 7.27 -15.73
N ILE A 38 22.58 6.35 -14.98
CA ILE A 38 23.06 5.05 -15.51
C ILE A 38 21.91 4.25 -16.11
N LEU A 39 20.71 4.39 -15.53
CA LEU A 39 19.50 3.67 -15.95
C LEU A 39 18.68 4.42 -17.03
N LYS A 40 19.24 5.41 -17.71
CA LYS A 40 18.54 6.26 -18.71
C LYS A 40 17.87 5.54 -19.88
N ARG A 41 18.24 4.27 -20.13
CA ARG A 41 17.68 3.42 -21.20
C ARG A 41 16.65 2.41 -20.68
N GLN A 42 16.43 2.37 -19.37
CA GLN A 42 15.46 1.46 -18.78
C GLN A 42 14.04 1.98 -18.96
N LYS A 43 13.09 1.07 -19.13
CA LYS A 43 11.68 1.42 -19.34
C LYS A 43 11.10 2.03 -18.06
N HIS A 44 10.44 3.18 -18.19
CA HIS A 44 9.63 3.79 -17.13
C HIS A 44 8.51 2.85 -16.69
N LYS A 45 8.17 2.89 -15.40
CA LYS A 45 7.03 2.15 -14.87
C LYS A 45 5.81 3.05 -14.89
N ASP A 46 4.86 2.73 -15.76
CA ASP A 46 3.59 3.46 -15.89
C ASP A 46 2.44 2.71 -15.23
N LEU A 47 1.43 3.44 -14.75
CA LEU A 47 0.20 2.87 -14.19
C LEU A 47 -0.56 1.95 -15.17
N LYS A 48 -0.35 2.10 -16.49
CA LYS A 48 -0.99 1.23 -17.50
C LYS A 48 -0.40 -0.18 -17.53
N ASN A 49 0.89 -0.32 -17.21
CA ASN A 49 1.65 -1.57 -17.31
C ASN A 49 2.14 -2.05 -15.94
N LEU A 50 1.40 -1.70 -14.90
CA LEU A 50 1.75 -2.02 -13.53
C LEU A 50 1.22 -3.42 -13.17
N ASP A 51 2.08 -4.28 -12.62
CA ASP A 51 1.69 -5.64 -12.23
C ASP A 51 0.76 -5.63 -11.01
N ASP A 52 0.08 -6.76 -10.81
CA ASP A 52 -0.91 -6.91 -9.73
C ASP A 52 -0.30 -6.69 -8.34
N LEU A 53 0.94 -7.13 -8.13
CA LEU A 53 1.63 -6.96 -6.85
C LEU A 53 2.09 -5.52 -6.61
N HIS A 54 2.45 -4.78 -7.65
CA HIS A 54 2.74 -3.35 -7.53
C HIS A 54 1.49 -2.55 -7.21
N TRP A 55 0.35 -2.89 -7.81
CA TRP A 55 -0.93 -2.32 -7.41
C TRP A 55 -1.27 -2.64 -5.95
N ASP A 56 -0.91 -3.83 -5.46
CA ASP A 56 -1.07 -4.21 -4.05
C ASP A 56 -0.30 -3.27 -3.12
N ILE A 57 0.94 -2.93 -3.49
CA ILE A 57 1.77 -1.97 -2.76
C ILE A 57 1.10 -0.59 -2.72
N LEU A 58 0.64 -0.08 -3.88
CA LEU A 58 -0.03 1.22 -3.94
C LEU A 58 -1.27 1.26 -3.03
N ALA A 59 -2.09 0.22 -3.08
CA ALA A 59 -3.30 0.14 -2.28
C ALA A 59 -2.99 0.07 -0.77
N ARG A 60 -1.98 -0.72 -0.37
CA ARG A 60 -1.57 -0.84 1.04
C ARG A 60 -1.04 0.47 1.59
N CYS A 61 -0.13 1.13 0.87
CA CYS A 61 0.43 2.41 1.29
C CYS A 61 -0.66 3.47 1.43
N GLY A 62 -1.51 3.64 0.41
CA GLY A 62 -2.57 4.63 0.46
C GLY A 62 -3.64 4.34 1.52
N ARG A 63 -3.99 3.06 1.73
CA ARG A 63 -4.92 2.69 2.81
C ARG A 63 -4.32 3.02 4.18
N TYR A 64 -3.08 2.63 4.40
CA TYR A 64 -2.36 2.92 5.64
C TYR A 64 -2.32 4.41 5.93
N ASP A 65 -1.98 5.23 4.93
CA ASP A 65 -1.86 6.67 5.09
C ASP A 65 -3.22 7.30 5.44
N ILE A 66 -4.30 6.84 4.81
CA ILE A 66 -5.66 7.33 5.14
C ILE A 66 -6.03 6.93 6.57
N ASP A 67 -5.76 5.69 6.96
CA ASP A 67 -6.06 5.19 8.31
C ASP A 67 -5.22 5.85 9.40
N THR A 68 -4.01 6.30 9.07
CA THR A 68 -3.10 6.92 10.04
C THR A 68 -3.30 8.42 10.15
N TRP A 69 -3.60 9.09 9.02
CA TRP A 69 -3.57 10.56 8.95
C TRP A 69 -4.93 11.21 8.73
N LYS A 70 -5.92 10.52 8.13
CA LYS A 70 -7.24 11.09 7.81
C LYS A 70 -8.38 10.09 7.97
N GLN A 71 -8.59 9.60 9.19
CA GLN A 71 -9.64 8.63 9.47
C GLN A 71 -11.05 9.17 9.18
N GLU A 72 -11.25 10.49 9.26
CA GLU A 72 -12.54 11.14 9.04
C GLU A 72 -13.07 10.96 7.60
N ILE A 73 -12.18 10.80 6.62
CA ILE A 73 -12.57 10.60 5.21
C ILE A 73 -12.74 9.13 4.84
N ASN A 74 -12.54 8.18 5.77
CA ASN A 74 -12.56 6.74 5.45
C ASN A 74 -13.83 6.29 4.73
N LYS A 75 -15.01 6.78 5.16
CA LYS A 75 -16.30 6.46 4.53
C LYS A 75 -16.39 7.01 3.09
N ILE A 76 -15.83 8.20 2.87
CA ILE A 76 -15.79 8.84 1.54
C ILE A 76 -14.84 8.07 0.62
N VAL A 77 -13.67 7.67 1.13
CA VAL A 77 -12.69 6.85 0.41
C VAL A 77 -13.28 5.49 0.05
N MET A 78 -13.98 4.83 0.97
CA MET A 78 -14.68 3.57 0.73
C MET A 78 -15.73 3.74 -0.37
N ALA A 79 -16.64 4.73 -0.24
CA ALA A 79 -17.65 4.97 -1.26
C ALA A 79 -17.04 5.34 -2.62
N GLY A 80 -16.06 6.23 -2.64
CA GLY A 80 -15.39 6.69 -3.86
C GLY A 80 -14.63 5.57 -4.58
N SER A 81 -13.94 4.71 -3.84
CA SER A 81 -13.24 3.56 -4.41
C SER A 81 -14.21 2.55 -5.04
N LEU A 82 -15.33 2.24 -4.37
CA LEU A 82 -16.38 1.38 -4.93
C LEU A 82 -17.04 1.99 -6.17
N LEU A 83 -17.35 3.28 -6.14
CA LEU A 83 -17.93 3.99 -7.30
C LEU A 83 -16.96 4.08 -8.48
N SER A 84 -15.66 4.09 -8.22
CA SER A 84 -14.63 4.12 -9.25
C SER A 84 -14.38 2.76 -9.92
N TYR A 85 -14.84 1.65 -9.31
CA TYR A 85 -14.65 0.30 -9.81
C TYR A 85 -15.01 0.08 -11.28
N PRO A 86 -16.20 0.44 -11.80
CA PRO A 86 -16.52 0.20 -13.20
C PRO A 86 -15.55 0.89 -14.17
N TYR A 87 -15.14 2.12 -13.85
CA TYR A 87 -14.19 2.88 -14.66
C TYR A 87 -12.81 2.19 -14.68
N TYR A 88 -12.26 1.88 -13.51
CA TYR A 88 -10.96 1.24 -13.42
C TYR A 88 -10.95 -0.20 -13.94
N ARG A 89 -12.06 -0.94 -13.79
CA ARG A 89 -12.23 -2.29 -14.35
C ARG A 89 -12.19 -2.29 -15.87
N TRP A 90 -12.80 -1.29 -16.51
CA TRP A 90 -12.75 -1.17 -17.96
C TRP A 90 -11.32 -0.87 -18.45
N LYS A 91 -10.56 -0.05 -17.70
CA LYS A 91 -9.21 0.38 -18.09
C LYS A 91 -8.09 -0.62 -17.75
N HIS A 92 -8.19 -1.33 -16.61
CA HIS A 92 -7.14 -2.19 -16.07
C HIS A 92 -7.57 -3.67 -15.94
N GLY A 93 -8.78 -4.02 -16.37
CA GLY A 93 -9.29 -5.38 -16.38
C GLY A 93 -9.81 -5.87 -15.02
N LYS A 94 -9.98 -7.19 -14.90
CA LYS A 94 -10.68 -7.79 -13.74
C LYS A 94 -9.86 -7.78 -12.44
N LYS A 95 -8.54 -7.71 -12.55
CA LYS A 95 -7.58 -7.80 -11.45
C LYS A 95 -7.64 -6.62 -10.48
N ILE A 96 -8.11 -5.45 -10.96
CA ILE A 96 -8.25 -4.23 -10.15
C ILE A 96 -9.26 -4.37 -9.00
N PHE A 97 -10.15 -5.36 -9.05
CA PHE A 97 -11.13 -5.59 -7.98
C PHE A 97 -10.46 -5.78 -6.62
N LYS A 98 -9.39 -6.58 -6.56
CA LYS A 98 -8.64 -6.84 -5.31
C LYS A 98 -8.03 -5.56 -4.75
N VAL A 99 -7.48 -4.73 -5.63
CA VAL A 99 -6.85 -3.43 -5.31
C VAL A 99 -7.88 -2.47 -4.73
N ILE A 100 -9.06 -2.37 -5.35
CA ILE A 100 -10.15 -1.52 -4.87
C ILE A 100 -10.68 -2.01 -3.52
N MET A 101 -10.87 -3.32 -3.35
CA MET A 101 -11.29 -3.89 -2.07
C MET A 101 -10.30 -3.59 -0.94
N LYS A 102 -9.00 -3.68 -1.22
CA LYS A 102 -7.93 -3.28 -0.28
C LYS A 102 -7.96 -1.80 0.05
N PHE A 103 -7.96 -0.96 -0.96
CA PHE A 103 -7.94 0.50 -0.79
C PHE A 103 -9.19 1.01 -0.07
N SER A 104 -10.34 0.38 -0.29
CA SER A 104 -11.61 0.70 0.37
C SER A 104 -11.66 0.34 1.87
N GLY A 105 -10.69 -0.46 2.37
CA GLY A 105 -10.66 -0.97 3.73
C GLY A 105 -11.59 -2.17 3.99
N LEU A 106 -12.33 -2.62 2.97
CA LEU A 106 -13.27 -3.73 3.11
C LEU A 106 -12.54 -5.07 3.32
N GLU A 107 -11.38 -5.28 2.70
CA GLU A 107 -10.63 -6.54 2.88
C GLU A 107 -10.28 -6.81 4.36
N GLU A 108 -9.83 -5.79 5.11
CA GLU A 108 -9.53 -5.92 6.54
C GLU A 108 -10.79 -6.01 7.43
N THR A 109 -11.94 -5.50 6.95
CA THR A 109 -13.22 -5.65 7.66
C THR A 109 -13.76 -7.08 7.53
N PHE A 110 -13.51 -7.75 6.40
CA PHE A 110 -13.89 -9.14 6.17
C PHE A 110 -12.88 -10.14 6.77
N VAL A 111 -11.59 -9.81 6.71
CA VAL A 111 -10.50 -10.61 7.25
C VAL A 111 -10.13 -10.03 8.60
N ASN A 112 -10.81 -10.50 9.65
CA ASN A 112 -10.70 -10.08 11.06
C ASN A 112 -9.30 -10.38 11.64
N ARG A 113 -8.25 -9.81 11.03
CA ARG A 113 -6.85 -10.09 11.31
C ARG A 113 -6.24 -8.82 11.85
N LYS A 114 -6.26 -8.68 13.18
CA LYS A 114 -5.31 -7.82 13.88
C LYS A 114 -3.91 -8.36 13.55
N VAL A 115 -3.28 -7.84 12.50
CA VAL A 115 -1.85 -8.07 12.23
C VAL A 115 -1.08 -7.14 13.18
N GLY A 116 -1.13 -7.47 14.47
CA GLY A 116 -0.23 -6.91 15.47
C GLY A 116 1.05 -7.72 15.42
N ILE A 117 2.10 -7.16 14.81
CA ILE A 117 3.42 -7.78 14.87
C ILE A 117 4.06 -7.32 16.18
N GLU A 118 4.46 -8.30 16.98
CA GLU A 118 5.19 -8.09 18.23
C GLU A 118 6.54 -7.44 17.89
N CYS A 119 6.81 -6.28 18.50
CA CYS A 119 8.01 -5.49 18.23
C CYS A 119 9.25 -6.30 18.63
N GLN A 120 10.24 -6.42 17.73
CA GLN A 120 11.48 -7.15 18.03
C GLN A 120 12.30 -6.39 19.07
N PRO A 121 12.64 -7.02 20.22
CA PRO A 121 13.11 -6.32 21.42
C PRO A 121 14.39 -5.50 21.21
N GLN A 122 15.22 -5.84 20.22
CA GLN A 122 16.43 -5.08 19.91
C GLN A 122 16.18 -3.69 19.28
N TYR A 123 14.96 -3.41 18.79
CA TYR A 123 14.59 -2.16 18.12
C TYR A 123 13.49 -1.37 18.85
N CYS A 124 12.97 -1.88 19.96
CA CYS A 124 11.90 -1.21 20.70
C CYS A 124 12.51 -0.32 21.78
N VAL A 125 12.21 0.98 21.70
CA VAL A 125 12.59 1.94 22.74
C VAL A 125 11.68 1.69 23.96
N PRO A 126 12.21 1.56 25.19
CA PRO A 126 11.37 1.40 26.36
C PRO A 126 10.53 2.68 26.53
N GLY A 127 9.22 2.58 26.26
CA GLY A 127 8.27 3.69 26.45
C GLY A 127 7.22 3.91 25.37
N SER A 128 7.21 3.18 24.24
CA SER A 128 6.16 3.32 23.23
C SER A 128 5.07 2.25 23.35
N ASN A 129 4.44 2.14 24.52
CA ASN A 129 3.07 1.62 24.58
C ASN A 129 2.17 2.78 24.16
N ILE A 130 1.87 2.88 22.88
CA ILE A 130 0.76 3.73 22.44
C ILE A 130 -0.51 2.90 22.67
N GLU A 131 -1.00 2.94 23.91
CA GLU A 131 -2.42 2.74 24.18
C GLU A 131 -3.18 3.85 23.44
N LEU A 132 -3.74 3.53 22.28
CA LEU A 132 -4.83 4.31 21.71
C LEU A 132 -6.10 3.96 22.51
N GLU A 133 -6.23 4.55 23.69
CA GLU A 133 -7.52 4.63 24.37
C GLU A 133 -8.42 5.64 23.64
N GLU A 134 -9.63 5.16 23.34
CA GLU A 134 -10.76 5.93 22.84
C GLU A 134 -11.07 7.13 23.74
N LYS A 135 -11.34 8.29 23.12
CA LYS A 135 -12.26 9.27 23.70
C LYS A 135 -13.03 10.01 22.61
#